data_AF-A0A1C5GX99-F1
#
_entry.id   AF-A0A1C5GX99-F1
#
_cell.length_a   1.000
_cell.length_b   1.000
_cell.length_c   1.000
_cell.angle_alpha   90.00
_cell.angle_beta   90.00
_cell.angle_gamma   90.00
#
_symmetry.space_group_name_H-M   'P 1'
#
loop_
_entity.id
_entity.type
_entity.pdbx_description
1 polymer ?
#
loop_
_entity_poly.entity_id
_entity_poly.type
_entity_poly.pdbx_seq_one_letter_code
_entity_poly.pdbx_strand_id
1 'polypeptide(L)' 'MSDRELYCDTCEGVQPFEAPPCVDGHGVDCPELVCTGCGAAVLIATFAFRAPHLAERRHRRPAPRRHAA' A
#
# COMPACT_ATOMS: atom_id res chain seq x y z
N MET A 1 9.76 4.70 6.70
CA MET A 1 9.58 3.25 6.92
C MET A 1 8.48 3.15 7.96
N SER A 2 7.37 2.49 7.66
CA SER A 2 6.30 2.31 8.66
C SER A 2 6.71 1.19 9.58
N ASP A 3 7.22 1.55 10.77
CA ASP A 3 7.47 0.62 11.85
C ASP A 3 6.17 0.33 12.63
N ARG A 4 5.97 -0.92 13.01
CA ARG A 4 4.75 -1.39 13.70
C ARG A 4 5.12 -2.38 14.79
N GLU A 5 4.58 -2.21 15.98
CA GLU A 5 4.89 -3.09 17.12
C GLU A 5 3.99 -4.34 17.11
N LEU A 6 4.60 -5.53 17.02
CA LEU A 6 3.90 -6.81 16.96
C LEU A 6 4.63 -7.87 17.80
N TYR A 7 3.90 -8.87 18.28
CA TYR A 7 4.52 -10.00 18.97
C TYR A 7 5.25 -10.89 17.97
N CYS A 8 6.51 -11.20 18.25
CA CYS A 8 7.33 -12.12 17.48
C CYS A 8 7.54 -13.40 18.30
N ASP A 9 7.09 -14.55 17.79
CA ASP A 9 7.27 -15.84 18.47
C ASP A 9 8.74 -16.28 18.55
N THR A 10 9.60 -15.80 17.65
CA THR A 10 11.05 -16.09 17.68
C THR A 10 11.80 -15.25 18.72
N CYS A 11 11.35 -14.01 18.97
CA CYS A 11 11.91 -13.15 20.01
C CYS A 11 11.17 -13.28 21.34
N GLU A 12 10.04 -14.01 21.36
CA GLU A 12 9.13 -14.20 22.48
C GLU A 12 8.65 -12.88 23.10
N GLY A 13 8.49 -11.84 22.28
CA GLY A 13 8.19 -10.49 22.76
C GLY A 13 7.64 -9.56 21.69
N VAL A 14 7.16 -8.38 22.12
CA VAL A 14 6.78 -7.30 21.21
C VAL A 14 8.04 -6.70 20.61
N GLN A 15 8.09 -6.66 19.29
CA GLN A 15 9.23 -6.15 18.52
C GLN A 15 8.75 -5.15 17.46
N PRO A 16 9.64 -4.25 17.00
CA PRO A 16 9.36 -3.43 15.83
C PRO A 16 9.40 -4.29 14.57
N PHE A 17 8.43 -4.10 13.70
CA PHE A 17 8.38 -4.69 12.38
C PHE A 17 8.40 -3.62 11.31
N GLU A 18 9.17 -3.85 10.25
CA GLU A 18 9.24 -2.96 9.09
C GLU A 18 8.67 -3.62 7.83
N ALA A 19 8.00 -2.82 7.01
CA ALA A 19 7.61 -3.23 5.67
C ALA A 19 8.83 -3.13 4.73
N PRO A 20 9.33 -4.24 4.15
CA PRO A 20 10.37 -4.17 3.14
C PRO A 20 9.86 -3.42 1.91
N PRO A 21 10.75 -2.90 1.05
CA PRO A 21 10.36 -2.28 -0.21
C PRO A 21 9.56 -3.25 -1.07
N CYS A 22 8.23 -3.07 -1.07
CA CYS A 22 7.29 -3.96 -1.73
C CYS A 22 7.30 -3.73 -3.24
N VAL A 23 7.61 -4.77 -4.01
CA VAL A 23 7.65 -4.73 -5.49
C VAL A 23 6.26 -4.46 -6.09
N ASP A 24 5.19 -4.89 -5.42
CA ASP A 24 3.81 -4.68 -5.86
C ASP A 24 3.31 -3.24 -5.65
N GLY A 25 4.13 -2.39 -5.03
CA GLY A 25 3.85 -0.96 -4.84
C GLY A 25 2.83 -0.65 -3.75
N HIS A 26 2.72 -1.52 -2.73
CA HIS A 26 1.83 -1.28 -1.57
C HIS A 26 2.37 -0.22 -0.59
N GLY A 27 3.64 0.17 -0.71
CA GLY A 27 4.24 1.21 0.12
C GLY A 27 4.13 0.90 1.61
N VAL A 28 3.55 1.83 2.38
CA VAL A 28 3.37 1.72 3.83
C VAL A 28 2.27 0.74 4.25
N ASP A 29 1.40 0.35 3.32
CA ASP A 29 0.29 -0.60 3.53
C ASP A 29 0.65 -2.01 3.06
N CYS A 30 1.95 -2.32 2.94
CA CYS A 30 2.40 -3.65 2.58
C CYS A 30 1.96 -4.68 3.64
N PRO A 31 1.30 -5.79 3.25
CA PRO A 31 0.92 -6.85 4.18
C PRO A 31 2.14 -7.65 4.69
N GLU A 32 3.29 -7.49 4.04
CA GLU A 32 4.53 -8.14 4.44
C GLU A 32 5.28 -7.27 5.46
N LEU A 33 5.52 -7.83 6.64
CA LEU A 33 6.26 -7.18 7.72
C LEU A 33 7.38 -8.09 8.22
N VAL A 34 8.55 -7.51 8.49
CA VAL A 34 9.72 -8.25 8.96
C VAL A 34 10.13 -7.73 10.34
N CYS A 35 10.36 -8.64 11.29
CA CYS A 35 10.85 -8.30 12.62
C CYS A 35 12.27 -7.74 12.51
N THR A 36 12.51 -6.54 13.03
CA THR A 36 13.85 -5.91 12.97
C THR A 36 14.85 -6.56 13.92
N GLY A 37 14.38 -7.32 14.91
CA GLY A 37 15.22 -8.03 15.87
C GLY A 37 15.82 -9.34 15.33
N CYS A 38 14.99 -10.21 14.75
CA CYS A 38 15.41 -11.55 14.31
C CYS A 38 15.31 -11.80 12.80
N GLY A 39 14.69 -10.89 12.04
CA GLY A 39 14.48 -11.05 10.60
C GLY A 39 13.34 -12.02 10.21
N ALA A 40 12.57 -12.52 11.18
CA ALA A 40 11.39 -13.34 10.89
C ALA A 40 10.32 -12.50 10.17
N ALA A 41 9.80 -13.01 9.06
CA ALA A 41 8.74 -12.37 8.28
C ALA A 41 7.36 -12.89 8.70
N VAL A 42 6.40 -11.97 8.83
CA VAL A 42 5.00 -12.29 9.13
C VAL A 42 4.14 -11.60 8.09
N LEU A 43 3.25 -12.36 7.46
CA LEU A 43 2.24 -11.84 6.52
C LEU A 43 0.97 -11.51 7.30
N ILE A 44 0.67 -10.23 7.48
CA ILE A 44 -0.65 -9.82 7.97
C ILE A 44 -1.54 -9.70 6.74
N ALA A 45 -2.50 -10.60 6.59
CA ALA A 45 -3.50 -10.54 5.52
C ALA A 45 -4.44 -9.34 5.72
N THR A 46 -3.94 -8.12 5.57
CA THR A 46 -4.75 -6.94 5.34
C THR A 46 -5.15 -6.99 3.88
N PHE A 47 -6.37 -7.42 3.58
CA PHE A 47 -6.94 -7.33 2.24
C PHE A 47 -6.95 -5.86 1.79
N ALA A 48 -5.88 -5.43 1.13
CA ALA A 48 -5.81 -4.12 0.50
C ALA A 48 -6.68 -4.16 -0.75
N PHE A 49 -7.98 -3.89 -0.60
CA PHE A 49 -8.82 -3.57 -1.73
C PHE A 49 -8.26 -2.31 -2.39
N ARG A 50 -7.60 -2.45 -3.55
CA ARG A 50 -7.35 -1.32 -4.44
C ARG A 50 -8.71 -0.75 -4.83
N ALA A 51 -9.08 0.37 -4.23
CA ALA A 51 -10.20 1.16 -4.73
C ALA A 51 -9.88 1.47 -6.20
N PRO A 52 -10.76 1.12 -7.17
CA PRO A 52 -10.52 1.46 -8.55
C PRO A 52 -10.38 2.96 -8.64
N HIS A 53 -9.21 3.41 -9.08
CA HIS A 53 -8.89 4.81 -9.28
C HIS A 53 -9.83 5.35 -10.36
N LEU A 54 -10.92 6.03 -9.96
CA LEU A 54 -11.85 6.75 -10.83
C LEU A 54 -11.18 8.02 -11.39
N ALA A 55 -9.99 7.90 -11.97
CA ALA A 55 -9.37 9.01 -12.67
C ALA A 55 -9.76 9.02 -14.15
N GLU A 56 -10.03 10.23 -14.62
CA GLU A 56 -9.83 10.69 -16.00
C GLU A 56 -10.93 10.47 -17.05
N ARG A 57 -12.20 10.25 -16.66
CA ARG A 57 -13.33 10.59 -17.54
C ARG A 57 -13.81 12.04 -17.41
N ARG A 58 -12.91 13.00 -17.14
CA ARG A 58 -13.26 14.44 -17.16
C ARG A 58 -12.64 15.24 -18.31
N HIS A 59 -11.94 14.59 -19.24
CA HIS A 59 -11.23 15.26 -20.35
C HIS A 59 -11.81 15.07 -21.76
N ARG A 60 -13.13 14.90 -21.91
CA ARG A 60 -13.76 15.12 -23.24
C ARG A 60 -15.10 15.82 -23.10
N ARG A 61 -15.07 17.12 -22.78
CA ARG A 61 -16.17 18.00 -23.18
C ARG A 61 -15.89 18.43 -24.64
N PRO A 62 -16.74 18.09 -25.62
CA PRO A 62 -16.51 18.47 -27.01
C PRO A 62 -16.50 19.99 -27.13
N ALA A 63 -15.57 20.54 -27.91
CA ALA A 63 -15.51 21.96 -28.22
C ALA A 63 -16.84 22.41 -28.89
N PRO A 64 -17.40 23.57 -28.53
CA PRO A 64 -18.61 24.07 -29.19
C PRO A 64 -18.27 24.46 -30.63
N ARG A 65 -18.99 23.86 -31.58
CA ARG A 65 -18.94 24.26 -32.99
C ARG A 65 -19.56 25.65 -33.13
N ARG A 66 -18.75 26.64 -33.50
CA ARG A 66 -19.25 27.96 -33.90
C ARG A 66 -19.79 27.84 -35.33
N HIS A 67 -21.09 28.03 -35.50
CA HIS A 67 -21.68 28.28 -36.81
C HIS A 67 -21.50 29.77 -37.13
N ALA A 68 -20.78 30.06 -38.21
CA ALA A 68 -20.73 31.40 -38.79
C ALA A 68 -21.87 31.54 -39.81
N ALA A 69 -22.63 32.63 -39.70
CA ALA A 69 -23.52 33.17 -40.72
C ALA A 69 -23.38 34.69 -40.68
#